data_AF-A0A8J7N452-F1
#
_entry.id   AF-A0A8J7N452-F1
#
_cell.length_a   1.000
_cell.length_b   1.000
_cell.length_c   1.000
_cell.angle_alpha   90.00
_cell.angle_beta   90.00
_cell.angle_gamma   90.00
#
_symmetry.space_group_name_H-M   'P 1'
#
loop_
_entity.id
_entity.type
_entity.pdbx_description
1 polymer ?
#
loop_
_entity_poly.entity_id
_entity_poly.type
_entity_poly.pdbx_seq_one_letter_code
_entity_poly.pdbx_strand_id
1 'polypeptide(L)'
;MASILLSAAGTALGGPIGGAIGSVLGSLIDARLVAGLTPEQKVEGARLDTLRITSATEGTVIPRVYGQMRVGGNIIWATDFREVIEKSRQGGGGKGGGGPKVRTTTYFYHASFAVAVAEGPIGGIGHIWADGKPFDVPGAVWRVHNGREDQLPDPHIEAKMGSGNAPAYRGTAYVVFEDLPLERFGNRLPQLSFEVVRPSPDASSAEQLVRAVNIIPSAGEFVYATETITRKGAGGVTLPENQNSTLGVPDIVAALDDLAMVAPHCESASLVVSWFGTDLRAGDCRILPGVEVAAKATQPKLWSVNGVSRAKAHLVSTVGGNPAFGGTPADFAVVQAIAGLRARGKRVTFYPFLLMDVPAGNALPDPYSDGAAAMGQPVFPWRGRITCSPAPGFAGSVDKTEAAAAQVAAFFGSASAADFAVSGTSVSWTGPESEWGFRRMILHYAHLCAAAGGVDAFLIGSELRGLTQIRSAAATYPAVAALKALAADCRAILGAGTKISYAADWSEYFGHHPQDSSGDDFFHLDPLWSDPNIDFIGIDTYMPLSDWRDGGTHIDALAGWASVHDLGYLQSNIAGGEGFDWFYASDADRAAQVRTPISDGEAGSATGPSDPPNDGKPWVFR
;
A
#
# COMPACT_ATOMS: atom_id res chain seq x y z
N MET A 1 8.50 -19.72 -10.71
CA MET A 1 9.72 -20.32 -10.13
C MET A 1 10.18 -19.59 -8.85
N ALA A 2 9.27 -18.93 -8.11
CA ALA A 2 9.55 -18.29 -6.82
C ALA A 2 8.96 -19.06 -5.61
N SER A 3 8.47 -20.29 -5.82
CA SER A 3 7.96 -21.19 -4.77
C SER A 3 8.91 -22.34 -4.42
N ILE A 4 10.06 -22.45 -5.11
CA ILE A 4 11.07 -23.49 -4.89
C ILE A 4 12.34 -22.94 -4.19
N LEU A 5 12.54 -21.62 -4.18
CA LEU A 5 13.67 -20.98 -3.49
C LEU A 5 13.42 -20.67 -2.00
N LEU A 6 12.16 -20.62 -1.55
CA LEU A 6 11.84 -20.49 -0.11
C LEU A 6 11.65 -21.83 0.62
N SER A 7 11.56 -22.95 -0.10
CA SER A 7 11.48 -24.31 0.50
C SER A 7 12.84 -25.01 0.60
N ALA A 8 13.87 -24.51 -0.09
CA ALA A 8 15.24 -25.03 -0.03
C ALA A 8 16.06 -24.46 1.15
N ALA A 9 15.71 -23.29 1.71
CA ALA A 9 16.33 -22.78 2.94
C ALA A 9 15.74 -23.42 4.22
N GLY A 10 14.54 -24.00 4.15
CA GLY A 10 13.87 -24.65 5.27
C GLY A 10 14.26 -26.12 5.51
N THR A 11 15.07 -26.73 4.64
CA THR A 11 15.42 -28.17 4.71
C THR A 11 16.90 -28.43 5.06
N ALA A 12 17.70 -27.40 5.30
CA ALA A 12 19.10 -27.53 5.72
C ALA A 12 19.34 -27.33 7.24
N LEU A 13 18.34 -26.93 8.03
CA LEU A 13 18.45 -26.68 9.48
C LEU A 13 17.50 -27.50 10.37
N GLY A 14 16.74 -28.45 9.81
CA GLY A 14 15.82 -29.26 10.59
C GLY A 14 15.31 -30.47 9.84
N GLY A 15 16.15 -31.49 9.68
CA GLY A 15 15.68 -32.83 9.32
C GLY A 15 14.69 -33.41 10.36
N PRO A 16 14.02 -34.53 10.03
CA PRO A 16 12.64 -34.83 10.42
C PRO A 16 12.45 -35.43 11.84
N ILE A 17 13.11 -34.90 12.85
CA ILE A 17 12.88 -35.27 14.26
C ILE A 17 13.10 -34.02 15.14
N GLY A 18 12.02 -33.37 15.57
CA GLY A 18 12.08 -32.21 16.46
C GLY A 18 10.71 -31.76 16.97
N GLY A 19 9.82 -32.72 17.25
CA GLY A 19 8.57 -32.44 17.95
C GLY A 19 8.84 -32.21 19.43
N ALA A 20 8.18 -31.18 19.98
CA ALA A 20 8.03 -30.88 21.41
C ALA A 20 9.33 -30.64 22.21
N ILE A 21 9.56 -29.38 22.60
CA ILE A 21 9.95 -28.92 23.95
C ILE A 21 10.29 -27.42 23.84
N GLY A 22 9.60 -26.59 24.61
CA GLY A 22 9.88 -25.16 24.65
C GLY A 22 9.01 -24.30 25.58
N SER A 23 8.12 -24.89 26.38
CA SER A 23 7.33 -24.17 27.39
C SER A 23 8.07 -23.95 28.72
N VAL A 24 9.41 -23.96 28.75
CA VAL A 24 10.20 -23.89 30.00
C VAL A 24 11.37 -22.88 29.96
N LEU A 25 11.59 -22.11 28.88
CA LEU A 25 12.69 -21.14 28.81
C LEU A 25 12.29 -19.66 28.98
N GLY A 26 11.09 -19.38 29.51
CA GLY A 26 10.60 -18.02 29.74
C GLY A 26 10.84 -17.42 31.13
N SER A 27 11.31 -18.21 32.12
CA SER A 27 11.37 -17.75 33.52
C SER A 27 12.78 -17.60 34.11
N LEU A 28 13.84 -17.88 33.33
CA LEU A 28 15.23 -17.83 33.81
C LEU A 28 16.06 -16.65 33.28
N ILE A 29 15.55 -15.90 32.29
CA ILE A 29 16.26 -14.75 31.70
C ILE A 29 15.83 -13.43 32.37
N ASP A 30 14.56 -13.28 32.72
CA ASP A 30 14.07 -12.08 33.45
C ASP A 30 14.61 -11.98 34.89
N ALA A 31 14.90 -13.11 35.54
CA ALA A 31 15.42 -13.12 36.91
C ALA A 31 16.89 -12.68 37.02
N ARG A 32 17.65 -12.65 35.91
CA ARG A 32 19.08 -12.28 35.92
C ARG A 32 19.37 -10.85 35.47
N LEU A 33 18.44 -10.21 34.75
CA LEU A 33 18.60 -8.81 34.33
C LEU A 33 18.14 -7.81 35.40
N VAL A 34 17.22 -8.21 36.29
CA VAL A 34 16.65 -7.35 37.34
C VAL A 34 17.33 -7.54 38.71
N ALA A 35 18.05 -8.63 38.94
CA ALA A 35 18.67 -8.94 40.25
C ALA A 35 20.01 -8.23 40.52
N GLY A 36 20.47 -7.33 39.64
CA GLY A 36 21.79 -6.68 39.75
C GLY A 36 21.82 -5.31 40.43
N LEU A 37 20.68 -4.62 40.61
CA LEU A 37 20.64 -3.24 41.09
C LEU A 37 19.42 -3.01 42.01
N THR A 38 19.68 -2.92 43.33
CA THR A 38 18.80 -2.46 44.44
C THR A 38 17.85 -3.48 45.12
N PRO A 39 17.52 -3.29 46.42
CA PRO A 39 16.92 -4.31 47.30
C PRO A 39 15.45 -4.61 46.98
N GLU A 40 15.04 -5.85 47.29
CA GLU A 40 13.73 -6.46 47.07
C GLU A 40 12.53 -5.50 47.20
N GLN A 41 12.00 -5.05 46.06
CA GLN A 41 10.57 -4.81 45.92
C GLN A 41 9.96 -6.05 45.27
N LYS A 42 9.08 -6.75 46.01
CA LYS A 42 8.14 -7.70 45.39
C LYS A 42 7.20 -6.91 44.48
N VAL A 43 7.55 -6.86 43.20
CA VAL A 43 6.64 -6.44 42.13
C VAL A 43 6.03 -7.72 41.58
N GLU A 44 4.76 -7.97 41.88
CA GLU A 44 4.01 -9.00 41.16
C GLU A 44 3.78 -8.51 39.72
N GLY A 45 4.37 -9.21 38.74
CA GLY A 45 4.18 -8.91 37.32
C GLY A 45 2.75 -9.23 36.84
N ALA A 46 2.38 -8.70 35.67
CA ALA A 46 1.04 -8.87 35.10
C ALA A 46 0.67 -10.36 34.95
N ARG A 47 -0.38 -10.80 35.66
CA ARG A 47 -1.01 -12.11 35.47
C ARG A 47 -1.77 -12.12 34.15
N LEU A 48 -1.62 -13.18 33.36
CA LEU A 48 -2.46 -13.45 32.20
C LEU A 48 -3.89 -13.73 32.67
N ASP A 49 -4.78 -12.75 32.54
CA ASP A 49 -6.22 -12.98 32.68
C ASP A 49 -6.71 -13.79 31.48
N THR A 50 -6.98 -15.08 31.71
CA THR A 50 -7.53 -16.01 30.72
C THR A 50 -8.99 -15.73 30.40
N LEU A 51 -9.65 -14.83 31.15
CA LEU A 51 -11.04 -14.44 30.95
C LEU A 51 -11.17 -12.90 31.01
N ARG A 52 -11.30 -12.25 29.85
CA ARG A 52 -11.54 -10.80 29.73
C ARG A 52 -13.04 -10.54 29.89
N ILE A 53 -13.45 -10.15 31.08
CA ILE A 53 -14.86 -9.97 31.47
C ILE A 53 -15.22 -8.47 31.37
N THR A 54 -16.35 -8.14 30.76
CA THR A 54 -17.01 -6.86 30.98
C THR A 54 -17.58 -6.81 32.38
N SER A 55 -17.09 -5.87 33.19
CA SER A 55 -17.58 -5.66 34.57
C SER A 55 -18.46 -4.41 34.67
N ALA A 56 -19.08 -4.23 35.83
CA ALA A 56 -19.79 -3.02 36.23
C ALA A 56 -19.47 -2.77 37.71
N THR A 57 -18.18 -2.61 38.00
CA THR A 57 -17.66 -2.61 39.37
C THR A 57 -16.83 -1.36 39.63
N GLU A 58 -17.11 -0.69 40.74
CA GLU A 58 -16.30 0.42 41.24
C GLU A 58 -14.97 -0.11 41.81
N GLY A 59 -13.89 0.68 41.65
CA GLY A 59 -12.56 0.30 42.13
C GLY A 59 -11.76 -0.62 41.19
N THR A 60 -12.28 -0.89 39.98
CA THR A 60 -11.50 -1.55 38.92
C THR A 60 -10.46 -0.58 38.33
N VAL A 61 -9.35 -1.13 37.85
CA VAL A 61 -8.28 -0.33 37.23
C VAL A 61 -8.68 0.14 35.83
N ILE A 62 -8.27 1.35 35.45
CA ILE A 62 -8.32 1.81 34.07
C ILE A 62 -7.05 1.32 33.37
N PRO A 63 -7.15 0.46 32.34
CA PRO A 63 -5.96 -0.12 31.71
C PRO A 63 -5.25 0.92 30.83
N ARG A 64 -3.92 0.81 30.78
CA ARG A 64 -3.07 1.51 29.80
C ARG A 64 -2.70 0.55 28.69
N VAL A 65 -2.97 0.93 27.46
CA VAL A 65 -2.69 0.11 26.27
C VAL A 65 -1.57 0.76 25.46
N TYR A 66 -0.67 -0.07 24.92
CA TYR A 66 0.36 0.34 23.96
C TYR A 66 0.29 -0.62 22.77
N GLY A 67 0.19 -0.07 21.55
CA GLY A 67 -0.03 -0.86 20.34
C GLY A 67 -1.48 -1.29 20.17
N GLN A 68 -1.70 -2.46 19.58
CA GLN A 68 -3.01 -3.06 19.36
C GLN A 68 -3.25 -4.16 20.38
N MET A 69 -4.22 -3.98 21.27
CA MET A 69 -4.51 -4.95 22.32
C MET A 69 -6.01 -5.09 22.55
N ARG A 70 -6.47 -6.34 22.64
CA ARG A 70 -7.85 -6.63 23.03
C ARG A 70 -8.01 -6.49 24.55
N VAL A 71 -8.93 -5.65 24.99
CA VAL A 71 -9.23 -5.42 26.41
C VAL A 71 -10.69 -5.74 26.72
N GLY A 72 -10.96 -6.16 27.95
CA GLY A 72 -12.32 -6.14 28.50
C GLY A 72 -12.70 -4.69 28.83
N GLY A 73 -13.99 -4.40 28.85
CA GLY A 73 -14.50 -3.09 29.25
C GLY A 73 -15.09 -3.04 30.65
N ASN A 74 -15.31 -1.84 31.20
CA ASN A 74 -16.10 -1.65 32.42
C ASN A 74 -17.27 -0.71 32.12
N ILE A 75 -18.49 -1.09 32.50
CA ILE A 75 -19.68 -0.26 32.29
C ILE A 75 -19.62 0.94 33.25
N ILE A 76 -19.69 2.15 32.69
CA ILE A 76 -19.62 3.42 33.44
C ILE A 76 -20.95 4.18 33.45
N TRP A 77 -21.86 3.82 32.56
CA TRP A 77 -23.21 4.40 32.49
C TRP A 77 -24.15 3.42 31.80
N ALA A 78 -25.41 3.34 32.24
CA ALA A 78 -26.45 2.56 31.60
C ALA A 78 -27.85 3.12 31.91
N THR A 79 -28.80 2.93 31.00
CA THR A 79 -30.23 3.17 31.26
C THR A 79 -30.93 1.87 31.64
N ASP A 80 -32.17 1.99 32.13
CA ASP A 80 -33.09 0.85 32.21
C ASP A 80 -33.34 0.23 30.83
N PHE A 81 -33.73 -1.05 30.80
CA PHE A 81 -34.11 -1.72 29.57
C PHE A 81 -35.37 -1.12 28.97
N ARG A 82 -35.33 -0.85 27.65
CA ARG A 82 -36.50 -0.43 26.88
C ARG A 82 -37.17 -1.65 26.26
N GLU A 83 -38.40 -1.92 26.69
CA GLU A 83 -39.25 -2.99 26.15
C GLU A 83 -40.07 -2.49 24.96
N VAL A 84 -40.07 -3.25 23.86
CA VAL A 84 -40.94 -3.06 22.69
C VAL A 84 -41.82 -4.30 22.52
N ILE A 85 -43.13 -4.10 22.44
CA ILE A 85 -44.12 -5.19 22.38
C ILE A 85 -44.73 -5.26 20.98
N GLU A 86 -44.49 -6.34 20.27
CA GLU A 86 -45.19 -6.63 19.01
C GLU A 86 -46.31 -7.64 19.20
N LYS A 87 -47.50 -7.34 18.67
CA LYS A 87 -48.68 -8.20 18.79
C LYS A 87 -49.10 -8.64 17.39
N SER A 88 -48.86 -9.90 17.04
CA SER A 88 -49.34 -10.48 15.78
C SER A 88 -50.63 -11.29 16.00
N ARG A 89 -51.52 -11.24 15.01
CA ARG A 89 -52.74 -12.05 14.95
C ARG A 89 -52.66 -12.93 13.71
N GLN A 90 -52.60 -14.24 13.90
CA GLN A 90 -52.74 -15.18 12.79
C GLN A 90 -54.21 -15.58 12.65
N GLY A 91 -54.81 -15.26 11.50
CA GLY A 91 -56.18 -15.65 11.15
C GLY A 91 -56.20 -17.03 10.51
N GLY A 92 -56.92 -17.98 11.10
CA GLY A 92 -57.20 -19.29 10.49
C GLY A 92 -58.12 -19.13 9.29
N GLY A 93 -57.56 -19.12 8.08
CA GLY A 93 -58.30 -19.12 6.83
C GLY A 93 -58.62 -20.54 6.38
N GLY A 94 -59.75 -21.08 6.83
CA GLY A 94 -60.37 -22.31 6.31
C GLY A 94 -61.88 -22.15 6.25
N LYS A 95 -62.50 -22.49 5.12
CA LYS A 95 -63.96 -22.43 4.92
C LYS A 95 -64.64 -23.44 5.85
N GLY A 96 -65.08 -22.98 7.01
CA GLY A 96 -65.90 -23.71 7.97
C GLY A 96 -65.19 -23.98 9.29
N GLY A 97 -65.64 -23.33 10.36
CA GLY A 97 -65.30 -23.69 11.74
C GLY A 97 -64.39 -22.67 12.46
N GLY A 98 -64.92 -22.05 13.52
CA GLY A 98 -64.20 -21.12 14.39
C GLY A 98 -63.03 -21.75 15.14
N GLY A 99 -61.86 -21.77 14.52
CA GLY A 99 -60.59 -22.04 15.19
C GLY A 99 -60.16 -20.88 16.12
N PRO A 100 -59.46 -21.17 17.23
CA PRO A 100 -59.03 -20.15 18.19
C PRO A 100 -58.08 -19.14 17.53
N LYS A 101 -58.34 -17.85 17.75
CA LYS A 101 -57.46 -16.76 17.34
C LYS A 101 -56.21 -16.81 18.21
N VAL A 102 -55.08 -17.23 17.65
CA VAL A 102 -53.79 -17.16 18.35
C VAL A 102 -53.27 -15.73 18.25
N ARG A 103 -53.11 -15.09 19.42
CA ARG A 103 -52.46 -13.78 19.55
C ARG A 103 -51.06 -14.03 20.10
N THR A 104 -50.05 -13.86 19.25
CA THR A 104 -48.65 -13.94 19.68
C THR A 104 -48.22 -12.55 20.12
N THR A 105 -47.71 -12.44 21.34
CA THR A 105 -47.09 -11.21 21.86
C THR A 105 -45.61 -11.48 22.01
N THR A 106 -44.78 -10.74 21.27
CA THR A 106 -43.32 -10.85 21.31
C THR A 106 -42.75 -9.62 22.01
N TYR A 107 -41.79 -9.83 22.90
CA TYR A 107 -41.11 -8.79 23.68
C TYR A 107 -39.68 -8.63 23.17
N PHE A 108 -39.30 -7.41 22.80
CA PHE A 108 -37.94 -7.05 22.40
C PHE A 108 -37.35 -6.08 23.41
N TYR A 109 -36.11 -6.34 23.84
CA TYR A 109 -35.42 -5.50 24.82
C TYR A 109 -34.25 -4.77 24.18
N HIS A 110 -34.09 -3.50 24.54
CA HIS A 110 -33.00 -2.65 24.10
C HIS A 110 -32.31 -2.01 25.30
N ALA A 111 -31.00 -1.76 25.21
CA ALA A 111 -30.24 -1.07 26.24
C ALA A 111 -29.37 0.04 25.67
N SER A 112 -29.30 1.16 26.38
CA SER A 112 -28.28 2.19 26.15
C SER A 112 -27.27 2.15 27.30
N PHE A 113 -25.98 2.05 26.98
CA PHE A 113 -24.92 1.96 27.98
C PHE A 113 -23.57 2.41 27.44
N ALA A 114 -22.64 2.76 28.33
CA ALA A 114 -21.29 3.18 28.00
C ALA A 114 -20.27 2.29 28.70
N VAL A 115 -19.21 1.93 27.97
CA VAL A 115 -18.16 1.01 28.41
C VAL A 115 -16.81 1.71 28.33
N ALA A 116 -16.17 1.96 29.48
CA ALA A 116 -14.78 2.40 29.53
C ALA A 116 -13.84 1.27 29.12
N VAL A 117 -12.85 1.58 28.30
CA VAL A 117 -11.95 0.58 27.71
C VAL A 117 -10.48 0.81 28.05
N ALA A 118 -10.01 2.05 28.18
CA ALA A 118 -8.62 2.36 28.49
C ALA A 118 -8.44 3.83 28.91
N GLU A 119 -7.28 4.14 29.48
CA GLU A 119 -6.78 5.51 29.58
C GLU A 119 -6.52 6.06 28.17
N GLY A 120 -7.01 7.27 27.90
CA GLY A 120 -6.79 7.97 26.65
C GLY A 120 -5.50 8.80 26.62
N PRO A 121 -5.21 9.47 25.50
CA PRO A 121 -5.90 9.31 24.22
C PRO A 121 -5.52 7.98 23.53
N ILE A 122 -6.51 7.28 22.98
CA ILE A 122 -6.30 6.15 22.06
C ILE A 122 -6.35 6.63 20.59
N GLY A 123 -5.82 5.82 19.67
CA GLY A 123 -5.97 6.02 18.23
C GLY A 123 -7.37 5.65 17.76
N GLY A 124 -7.93 4.56 18.30
CA GLY A 124 -9.32 4.16 18.05
C GLY A 124 -9.62 2.74 18.50
N ILE A 125 -10.77 2.23 18.06
CA ILE A 125 -11.24 0.87 18.31
C ILE A 125 -11.30 0.13 16.98
N GLY A 126 -10.58 -0.99 16.89
CA GLY A 126 -10.66 -1.93 15.77
C GLY A 126 -11.85 -2.87 15.93
N HIS A 127 -11.59 -4.17 16.05
CA HIS A 127 -12.63 -5.17 16.26
C HIS A 127 -13.32 -5.06 17.64
N ILE A 128 -14.63 -5.30 17.65
CA ILE A 128 -15.44 -5.49 18.87
C ILE A 128 -15.91 -6.95 18.88
N TRP A 129 -15.93 -7.57 20.06
CA TRP A 129 -16.52 -8.89 20.26
C TRP A 129 -17.58 -8.85 21.36
N ALA A 130 -18.70 -9.52 21.12
CA ALA A 130 -19.76 -9.77 22.09
C ALA A 130 -19.86 -11.28 22.36
N ASP A 131 -19.78 -11.67 23.64
CA ASP A 131 -19.80 -13.07 24.10
C ASP A 131 -18.79 -13.95 23.34
N GLY A 132 -17.60 -13.40 23.07
CA GLY A 132 -16.51 -14.09 22.39
C GLY A 132 -16.61 -14.13 20.86
N LYS A 133 -17.71 -13.68 20.25
CA LYS A 133 -17.91 -13.64 18.80
C LYS A 133 -17.76 -12.22 18.26
N PRO A 134 -17.34 -12.03 16.99
CA PRO A 134 -17.33 -10.71 16.36
C PRO A 134 -18.68 -10.01 16.54
N PHE A 135 -18.63 -8.73 16.91
CA PHE A 135 -19.80 -7.91 17.10
C PHE A 135 -20.42 -7.56 15.74
N ASP A 136 -21.40 -8.36 15.34
CA ASP A 136 -22.18 -8.18 14.12
C ASP A 136 -23.67 -8.11 14.47
N VAL A 137 -24.08 -6.92 14.96
CA VAL A 137 -25.46 -6.63 15.34
C VAL A 137 -26.03 -5.63 14.33
N PRO A 138 -26.87 -6.08 13.38
CA PRO A 138 -27.46 -5.20 12.38
C PRO A 138 -28.22 -4.03 13.01
N GLY A 139 -27.93 -2.81 12.56
CA GLY A 139 -28.58 -1.59 13.04
C GLY A 139 -28.13 -1.11 14.43
N ALA A 140 -27.15 -1.75 15.06
CA ALA A 140 -26.58 -1.27 16.31
C ALA A 140 -25.89 0.09 16.11
N VAL A 141 -26.26 1.06 16.94
CA VAL A 141 -25.64 2.39 16.96
C VAL A 141 -24.64 2.43 18.10
N TRP A 142 -23.40 2.79 17.79
CA TRP A 142 -22.36 2.98 18.79
C TRP A 142 -21.41 4.11 18.41
N ARG A 143 -20.75 4.69 19.41
CA ARG A 143 -19.83 5.83 19.28
C ARG A 143 -18.60 5.62 20.15
N VAL A 144 -17.42 5.93 19.60
CA VAL A 144 -16.16 5.92 20.33
C VAL A 144 -15.82 7.33 20.80
N HIS A 145 -15.43 7.44 22.06
CA HIS A 145 -14.78 8.60 22.63
C HIS A 145 -13.33 8.23 22.92
N ASN A 146 -12.38 8.92 22.30
CA ASN A 146 -10.96 8.53 22.31
C ASN A 146 -10.23 8.84 23.63
N GLY A 147 -10.89 9.48 24.60
CA GLY A 147 -10.29 9.79 25.90
C GLY A 147 -9.37 11.01 25.88
N ARG A 148 -9.65 11.99 25.02
CA ARG A 148 -8.92 13.28 25.04
C ARG A 148 -9.37 14.12 26.23
N GLU A 149 -8.50 15.02 26.70
CA GLU A 149 -8.82 15.94 27.81
C GLU A 149 -9.86 17.01 27.43
N ASP A 150 -9.99 17.31 26.14
CA ASP A 150 -10.94 18.28 25.60
C ASP A 150 -12.26 17.65 25.12
N GLN A 151 -12.43 16.33 25.26
CA GLN A 151 -13.66 15.67 24.81
C GLN A 151 -14.87 16.17 25.61
N LEU A 152 -16.00 16.28 24.89
CA LEU A 152 -17.28 16.71 25.43
C LEU A 152 -18.12 15.49 25.88
N PRO A 153 -19.14 15.68 26.73
CA PRO A 153 -20.09 14.62 27.05
C PRO A 153 -20.72 13.98 25.81
N ASP A 154 -21.01 12.67 25.87
CA ASP A 154 -21.74 12.01 24.79
C ASP A 154 -23.16 12.60 24.66
N PRO A 155 -23.61 12.97 23.45
CA PRO A 155 -24.89 13.65 23.26
C PRO A 155 -26.11 12.81 23.67
N HIS A 156 -26.04 11.47 23.57
CA HIS A 156 -27.15 10.60 24.02
C HIS A 156 -27.17 10.48 25.53
N ILE A 157 -26.00 10.35 26.17
CA ILE A 157 -25.89 10.38 27.63
C ILE A 157 -26.41 11.72 28.16
N GLU A 158 -26.02 12.85 27.55
CA GLU A 158 -26.50 14.18 27.92
C GLU A 158 -28.01 14.33 27.72
N ALA A 159 -28.55 13.83 26.61
CA ALA A 159 -30.00 13.85 26.38
C ALA A 159 -30.78 13.06 27.44
N LYS A 160 -30.21 11.98 27.99
CA LYS A 160 -30.84 11.16 29.04
C LYS A 160 -30.65 11.74 30.45
N MET A 161 -29.51 12.37 30.73
CA MET A 161 -29.19 12.92 32.06
C MET A 161 -29.63 14.38 32.24
N GLY A 162 -29.95 15.07 31.14
CA GLY A 162 -30.20 16.51 31.10
C GLY A 162 -28.92 17.30 30.84
N SER A 163 -29.07 18.46 30.18
CA SER A 163 -27.95 19.30 29.78
C SER A 163 -27.10 19.71 30.99
N GLY A 164 -25.78 19.56 30.85
CA GLY A 164 -24.81 19.87 31.92
C GLY A 164 -24.68 18.82 33.03
N ASN A 165 -25.48 17.75 33.02
CA ASN A 165 -25.41 16.69 34.04
C ASN A 165 -24.62 15.45 33.58
N ALA A 166 -24.34 15.32 32.28
CA ALA A 166 -23.57 14.20 31.77
C ALA A 166 -22.06 14.43 31.96
N PRO A 167 -21.33 13.46 32.54
CA PRO A 167 -19.89 13.53 32.62
C PRO A 167 -19.26 13.40 31.22
N ALA A 168 -18.16 14.11 31.00
CA ALA A 168 -17.37 14.04 29.77
C ALA A 168 -16.33 12.91 29.78
N TYR A 169 -16.14 12.24 30.92
CA TYR A 169 -15.14 11.17 31.12
C TYR A 169 -13.75 11.49 30.54
N ARG A 170 -13.28 12.74 30.68
CA ARG A 170 -11.99 13.20 30.14
C ARG A 170 -10.83 12.30 30.62
N GLY A 171 -9.87 12.07 29.72
CA GLY A 171 -8.75 11.15 29.96
C GLY A 171 -9.11 9.66 29.90
N THR A 172 -10.39 9.30 29.72
CA THR A 172 -10.84 7.90 29.59
C THR A 172 -11.44 7.66 28.22
N ALA A 173 -10.94 6.66 27.51
CA ALA A 173 -11.55 6.19 26.29
C ALA A 173 -12.74 5.27 26.61
N TYR A 174 -13.87 5.50 25.96
CA TYR A 174 -15.09 4.73 26.19
C TYR A 174 -15.93 4.59 24.91
N VAL A 175 -16.76 3.54 24.87
CA VAL A 175 -17.69 3.25 23.77
C VAL A 175 -19.11 3.33 24.29
N VAL A 176 -19.95 4.13 23.64
CA VAL A 176 -21.39 4.24 23.94
C VAL A 176 -22.16 3.39 22.95
N PHE A 177 -23.08 2.55 23.44
CA PHE A 177 -24.08 1.84 22.67
C PHE A 177 -25.44 2.49 22.91
N GLU A 178 -26.15 2.78 21.82
CA GLU A 178 -27.47 3.41 21.85
C GLU A 178 -28.54 2.43 21.38
N ASP A 179 -29.52 2.20 22.25
CA ASP A 179 -30.66 1.29 22.02
C ASP A 179 -30.25 -0.05 21.39
N LEU A 180 -29.19 -0.68 21.89
CA LEU A 180 -28.68 -1.95 21.39
C LEU A 180 -29.74 -3.06 21.55
N PRO A 181 -30.18 -3.74 20.48
CA PRO A 181 -31.11 -4.86 20.58
C PRO A 181 -30.46 -6.06 21.27
N LEU A 182 -31.12 -6.58 22.31
CA LEU A 182 -30.56 -7.64 23.17
C LEU A 182 -31.04 -9.05 22.83
N GLU A 183 -31.94 -9.19 21.87
CA GLU A 183 -32.55 -10.48 21.50
C GLU A 183 -31.49 -11.55 21.19
N ARG A 184 -30.46 -11.17 20.41
CA ARG A 184 -29.35 -12.05 20.03
C ARG A 184 -28.47 -12.48 21.19
N PHE A 185 -28.55 -11.78 22.32
CA PHE A 185 -27.78 -12.02 23.52
C PHE A 185 -28.63 -12.67 24.63
N GLY A 186 -29.83 -13.17 24.29
CA GLY A 186 -30.75 -13.77 25.26
C GLY A 186 -31.37 -12.74 26.21
N ASN A 187 -31.59 -11.51 25.71
CA ASN A 187 -32.17 -10.39 26.46
C ASN A 187 -31.37 -9.98 27.71
N ARG A 188 -30.04 -10.10 27.63
CA ARG A 188 -29.10 -9.55 28.61
C ARG A 188 -28.04 -8.70 27.91
N LEU A 189 -27.30 -7.92 28.70
CA LEU A 189 -26.11 -7.26 28.20
C LEU A 189 -25.05 -8.31 27.80
N PRO A 190 -24.46 -8.20 26.60
CA PRO A 190 -23.36 -9.07 26.19
C PRO A 190 -22.08 -8.75 26.96
N GLN A 191 -21.22 -9.76 27.08
CA GLN A 191 -19.84 -9.57 27.53
C GLN A 191 -19.03 -9.01 26.36
N LEU A 192 -18.62 -7.75 26.47
CA LEU A 192 -17.91 -7.03 25.43
C LEU A 192 -16.38 -7.07 25.65
N SER A 193 -15.67 -7.08 24.53
CA SER A 193 -14.23 -6.82 24.51
C SER A 193 -13.89 -6.08 23.23
N PHE A 194 -12.83 -5.29 23.29
CA PHE A 194 -12.52 -4.29 22.26
C PHE A 194 -11.06 -4.37 21.91
N GLU A 195 -10.73 -4.35 20.63
CA GLU A 195 -9.38 -4.12 20.15
C GLU A 195 -9.09 -2.62 20.24
N VAL A 196 -8.32 -2.24 21.24
CA VAL A 196 -7.88 -0.86 21.43
C VAL A 196 -6.58 -0.67 20.66
N VAL A 197 -6.58 0.31 19.76
CA VAL A 197 -5.39 0.76 19.03
C VAL A 197 -4.90 2.04 19.70
N ARG A 198 -3.69 1.99 20.28
CA ARG A 198 -3.03 3.17 20.86
C ARG A 198 -1.62 3.29 20.30
N PRO A 199 -1.37 4.19 19.33
CA PRO A 199 -0.02 4.44 18.84
C PRO A 199 0.87 4.93 19.98
N SER A 200 2.18 4.66 19.87
CA SER A 200 3.15 5.11 20.87
C SER A 200 3.07 6.64 21.02
N PRO A 201 3.05 7.19 22.25
CA PRO A 201 3.12 8.64 22.46
C PRO A 201 4.54 9.20 22.29
N ASP A 202 5.54 8.34 22.10
CA ASP A 202 6.92 8.75 21.85
C ASP A 202 7.05 9.45 20.49
N ALA A 203 7.46 10.71 20.50
CA ALA A 203 7.62 11.52 19.30
C ALA A 203 8.67 10.96 18.31
N SER A 204 9.57 10.09 18.78
CA SER A 204 10.55 9.40 17.95
C SER A 204 10.06 8.08 17.36
N SER A 205 8.84 7.65 17.68
CA SER A 205 8.29 6.40 17.16
C SER A 205 7.89 6.52 15.69
N ALA A 206 7.90 5.40 14.97
CA ALA A 206 7.50 5.36 13.56
C ALA A 206 6.06 5.90 13.36
N GLU A 207 5.14 5.55 14.27
CA GLU A 207 3.75 6.01 14.26
C GLU A 207 3.63 7.54 14.28
N GLN A 208 4.51 8.22 15.02
CA GLN A 208 4.52 9.69 15.12
C GLN A 208 5.29 10.37 13.97
N LEU A 209 6.26 9.67 13.39
CA LEU A 209 7.14 10.20 12.32
C LEU A 209 6.56 10.02 10.92
N VAL A 210 5.68 9.04 10.68
CA VAL A 210 5.08 8.79 9.36
C VAL A 210 4.19 9.96 8.94
N ARG A 211 4.63 10.70 7.91
CA ARG A 211 3.89 11.82 7.29
C ARG A 211 3.23 11.47 5.96
N ALA A 212 3.71 10.44 5.29
CA ALA A 212 3.22 10.01 4.00
C ALA A 212 3.33 8.50 3.85
N VAL A 213 2.46 7.92 3.04
CA VAL A 213 2.49 6.49 2.71
C VAL A 213 2.29 6.25 1.21
N ASN A 214 2.73 5.09 0.74
CA ASN A 214 2.40 4.59 -0.59
C ASN A 214 1.31 3.52 -0.49
N ILE A 215 0.22 3.66 -1.24
CA ILE A 215 -0.91 2.73 -1.23
C ILE A 215 -0.68 1.65 -2.29
N ILE A 216 -0.13 0.53 -1.83
CA ILE A 216 0.13 -0.69 -2.61
C ILE A 216 -0.94 -1.75 -2.29
N PRO A 217 -1.20 -2.77 -3.15
CA PRO A 217 -0.30 -3.35 -4.16
C PRO A 217 -0.26 -2.66 -5.54
N SER A 218 -1.02 -1.60 -5.82
CA SER A 218 -1.22 -0.96 -7.15
C SER A 218 -2.05 -1.73 -8.19
N ALA A 219 -2.26 -3.03 -7.93
CA ALA A 219 -2.97 -3.95 -8.81
C ALA A 219 -3.98 -4.79 -8.02
N GLY A 220 -5.15 -4.99 -8.61
CA GLY A 220 -6.32 -5.66 -8.08
C GLY A 220 -7.57 -4.97 -8.66
N GLU A 221 -8.38 -5.70 -9.41
CA GLU A 221 -9.45 -5.14 -10.24
C GLU A 221 -10.41 -4.20 -9.47
N PHE A 222 -10.66 -4.48 -8.19
CA PHE A 222 -11.57 -3.73 -7.31
C PHE A 222 -10.91 -3.31 -5.99
N VAL A 223 -9.58 -3.37 -5.88
CA VAL A 223 -8.83 -3.17 -4.63
C VAL A 223 -9.10 -1.81 -3.97
N TYR A 224 -9.43 -0.80 -4.78
CA TYR A 224 -9.69 0.57 -4.35
C TYR A 224 -11.18 0.93 -4.20
N ALA A 225 -12.08 -0.03 -4.43
CA ALA A 225 -13.51 0.24 -4.32
C ALA A 225 -13.92 0.36 -2.85
N THR A 226 -14.66 1.42 -2.52
CA THR A 226 -15.19 1.69 -1.17
C THR A 226 -16.57 1.08 -0.93
N GLU A 227 -17.12 0.40 -1.93
CA GLU A 227 -18.32 -0.44 -1.84
C GLU A 227 -17.93 -1.91 -2.04
N THR A 228 -18.63 -2.84 -1.37
CA THR A 228 -18.36 -4.27 -1.53
C THR A 228 -18.77 -4.71 -2.94
N ILE A 229 -17.78 -5.15 -3.71
CA ILE A 229 -17.98 -5.79 -5.01
C ILE A 229 -18.06 -7.29 -4.78
N THR A 230 -19.05 -7.92 -5.39
CA THR A 230 -19.25 -9.37 -5.28
C THR A 230 -19.30 -10.01 -6.65
N ARG A 231 -18.94 -11.29 -6.72
CA ARG A 231 -19.15 -12.15 -7.88
C ARG A 231 -20.03 -13.33 -7.54
N LYS A 232 -20.67 -13.90 -8.56
CA LYS A 232 -21.28 -15.24 -8.44
C LYS A 232 -20.19 -16.31 -8.61
N GLY A 233 -19.95 -17.07 -7.55
CA GLY A 233 -19.15 -18.28 -7.54
C GLY A 233 -19.93 -19.50 -8.03
N ALA A 234 -19.26 -20.66 -8.00
CA ALA A 234 -19.89 -21.94 -8.32
C ALA A 234 -21.05 -22.26 -7.36
N GLY A 235 -22.09 -22.93 -7.85
CA GLY A 235 -23.24 -23.32 -7.04
C GLY A 235 -24.14 -22.16 -6.59
N GLY A 236 -23.98 -20.96 -7.16
CA GLY A 236 -24.80 -19.79 -6.84
C GLY A 236 -24.36 -19.02 -5.59
N VAL A 237 -23.22 -19.37 -5.01
CA VAL A 237 -22.62 -18.65 -3.86
C VAL A 237 -22.15 -17.27 -4.30
N THR A 238 -22.48 -16.23 -3.55
CA THR A 238 -21.94 -14.87 -3.77
C THR A 238 -20.66 -14.70 -2.95
N LEU A 239 -19.56 -14.30 -3.59
CA LEU A 239 -18.26 -14.10 -2.95
C LEU A 239 -17.81 -12.64 -3.10
N PRO A 240 -17.25 -12.01 -2.06
CA PRO A 240 -16.66 -10.69 -2.18
C PRO A 240 -15.37 -10.71 -3.00
N GLU A 241 -15.08 -9.61 -3.69
CA GLU A 241 -13.86 -9.39 -4.48
C GLU A 241 -12.86 -8.44 -3.79
N ASN A 242 -13.33 -7.60 -2.86
CA ASN A 242 -12.55 -6.55 -2.21
C ASN A 242 -12.84 -6.44 -0.70
N GLN A 243 -13.26 -7.55 -0.08
CA GLN A 243 -13.50 -7.66 1.35
C GLN A 243 -12.90 -8.98 1.82
N ASN A 244 -11.62 -8.92 2.17
CA ASN A 244 -10.83 -10.06 2.62
C ASN A 244 -10.57 -10.00 4.14
N SER A 245 -10.72 -8.81 4.75
CA SER A 245 -10.64 -8.64 6.20
C SER A 245 -11.88 -9.16 6.95
N THR A 246 -11.73 -9.39 8.26
CA THR A 246 -12.82 -9.78 9.17
C THR A 246 -13.72 -8.61 9.60
N LEU A 247 -13.41 -7.38 9.16
CA LEU A 247 -14.13 -6.16 9.55
C LEU A 247 -15.48 -5.99 8.83
N GLY A 248 -15.77 -6.82 7.82
CA GLY A 248 -17.07 -6.77 7.14
C GLY A 248 -17.22 -5.61 6.16
N VAL A 249 -16.15 -4.86 5.88
CA VAL A 249 -16.11 -3.69 5.01
C VAL A 249 -15.05 -3.85 3.91
N PRO A 250 -15.12 -3.09 2.81
CA PRO A 250 -14.10 -3.13 1.77
C PRO A 250 -12.70 -2.85 2.31
N ASP A 251 -11.70 -3.56 1.79
CA ASP A 251 -10.34 -3.59 2.35
C ASP A 251 -9.68 -2.21 2.36
N ILE A 252 -9.93 -1.36 1.35
CA ILE A 252 -9.42 0.01 1.32
C ILE A 252 -10.03 0.89 2.41
N VAL A 253 -11.29 0.66 2.80
CA VAL A 253 -11.94 1.41 3.87
C VAL A 253 -11.29 1.05 5.20
N ALA A 254 -11.16 -0.24 5.47
CA ALA A 254 -10.45 -0.76 6.64
C ALA A 254 -9.02 -0.21 6.73
N ALA A 255 -8.24 -0.33 5.64
CA ALA A 255 -6.85 0.11 5.62
C ALA A 255 -6.68 1.62 5.88
N LEU A 256 -7.58 2.45 5.35
CA LEU A 256 -7.53 3.90 5.57
C LEU A 256 -7.93 4.31 6.98
N ASP A 257 -8.85 3.57 7.60
CA ASP A 257 -9.24 3.80 8.99
C ASP A 257 -8.12 3.35 9.94
N ASP A 258 -7.51 2.20 9.67
CA ASP A 258 -6.31 1.73 10.38
C ASP A 258 -5.15 2.72 10.28
N LEU A 259 -4.89 3.25 9.08
CA LEU A 259 -3.87 4.28 8.87
C LEU A 259 -4.13 5.52 9.73
N ALA A 260 -5.39 5.96 9.84
CA ALA A 260 -5.75 7.11 10.66
C ALA A 260 -5.58 6.84 12.16
N MET A 261 -5.81 5.60 12.61
CA MET A 261 -5.61 5.19 14.01
C MET A 261 -4.14 5.03 14.39
N VAL A 262 -3.32 4.47 13.50
CA VAL A 262 -1.93 4.10 13.77
C VAL A 262 -0.96 5.24 13.47
N ALA A 263 -1.16 5.99 12.39
CA ALA A 263 -0.27 7.08 11.97
C ALA A 263 -1.04 8.41 11.94
N PRO A 264 -1.32 9.02 13.11
CA PRO A 264 -2.16 10.21 13.21
C PRO A 264 -1.59 11.43 12.48
N HIS A 265 -0.28 11.44 12.21
CA HIS A 265 0.41 12.50 11.50
C HIS A 265 0.61 12.23 10.00
N CYS A 266 0.07 11.13 9.47
CA CYS A 266 0.10 10.87 8.05
C CYS A 266 -0.81 11.88 7.33
N GLU A 267 -0.25 12.75 6.50
CA GLU A 267 -0.96 13.83 5.82
C GLU A 267 -1.13 13.58 4.32
N SER A 268 -0.35 12.68 3.71
CA SER A 268 -0.46 12.37 2.29
C SER A 268 -0.39 10.88 1.98
N ALA A 269 -0.93 10.52 0.82
CA ALA A 269 -0.83 9.19 0.28
C ALA A 269 -0.54 9.23 -1.22
N SER A 270 0.40 8.40 -1.65
CA SER A 270 0.62 8.09 -3.06
C SER A 270 -0.30 6.95 -3.47
N LEU A 271 -1.26 7.20 -4.35
CA LEU A 271 -2.18 6.20 -4.87
C LEU A 271 -1.58 5.59 -6.14
N VAL A 272 -1.04 4.37 -6.02
CA VAL A 272 -0.38 3.68 -7.13
C VAL A 272 -1.41 2.95 -7.97
N VAL A 273 -1.40 3.10 -9.30
CA VAL A 273 -2.37 2.42 -10.17
C VAL A 273 -1.67 1.84 -11.40
N SER A 274 -1.74 0.52 -11.56
CA SER A 274 -0.94 -0.22 -12.54
C SER A 274 -1.66 -0.60 -13.83
N TRP A 275 -0.98 -0.40 -14.96
CA TRP A 275 -1.24 -1.09 -16.24
C TRP A 275 -0.09 -2.06 -16.56
N PHE A 276 -0.21 -2.80 -17.66
CA PHE A 276 0.73 -3.86 -18.04
C PHE A 276 1.48 -3.54 -19.32
N GLY A 277 2.81 -3.54 -19.25
CA GLY A 277 3.72 -3.55 -20.39
C GLY A 277 3.96 -4.97 -20.88
N THR A 278 3.99 -5.19 -22.19
CA THR A 278 4.04 -6.54 -22.77
C THR A 278 5.40 -6.97 -23.30
N ASP A 279 6.37 -6.07 -23.40
CA ASP A 279 7.67 -6.31 -24.07
C ASP A 279 8.72 -5.31 -23.55
N LEU A 280 9.99 -5.72 -23.47
CA LEU A 280 11.11 -4.82 -23.13
C LEU A 280 11.58 -3.94 -24.30
N ARG A 281 11.19 -4.25 -25.53
CA ARG A 281 11.57 -3.49 -26.72
C ARG A 281 10.63 -2.30 -26.87
N ALA A 282 11.17 -1.08 -26.78
CA ALA A 282 10.39 0.15 -26.84
C ALA A 282 9.48 0.22 -28.09
N GLY A 283 9.97 -0.26 -29.24
CA GLY A 283 9.20 -0.27 -30.49
C GLY A 283 8.03 -1.25 -30.53
N ASP A 284 8.02 -2.28 -29.68
CA ASP A 284 7.03 -3.37 -29.69
C ASP A 284 6.18 -3.43 -28.39
N CYS A 285 6.60 -2.72 -27.35
CA CYS A 285 5.93 -2.71 -26.06
C CYS A 285 4.55 -2.05 -26.15
N ARG A 286 3.51 -2.80 -25.81
CA ARG A 286 2.14 -2.30 -25.64
C ARG A 286 1.84 -2.11 -24.17
N ILE A 287 1.03 -1.10 -23.86
CA ILE A 287 0.63 -0.76 -22.50
C ILE A 287 -0.88 -0.89 -22.38
N LEU A 288 -1.33 -1.88 -21.61
CA LEU A 288 -2.71 -2.37 -21.62
C LEU A 288 -3.29 -2.44 -20.20
N PRO A 289 -4.57 -2.08 -19.99
CA PRO A 289 -5.25 -2.41 -18.75
C PRO A 289 -5.54 -3.92 -18.71
N GLY A 290 -5.29 -4.54 -17.55
CA GLY A 290 -5.33 -5.99 -17.40
C GLY A 290 -6.44 -6.51 -16.47
N VAL A 291 -6.84 -7.76 -16.69
CA VAL A 291 -7.79 -8.51 -15.84
C VAL A 291 -7.18 -9.85 -15.43
N GLU A 292 -7.58 -10.34 -14.26
CA GLU A 292 -7.07 -11.58 -13.65
C GLU A 292 -7.64 -12.82 -14.33
N VAL A 293 -8.89 -12.74 -14.76
CA VAL A 293 -9.63 -13.84 -15.40
C VAL A 293 -10.46 -13.32 -16.57
N ALA A 294 -10.55 -14.12 -17.63
CA ALA A 294 -11.25 -13.75 -18.86
C ALA A 294 -12.76 -13.50 -18.66
N ALA A 295 -13.37 -14.24 -17.72
CA ALA A 295 -14.80 -14.14 -17.44
C ALA A 295 -15.04 -14.02 -15.93
N LYS A 296 -15.59 -12.87 -15.52
CA LYS A 296 -16.06 -12.59 -14.17
C LYS A 296 -17.29 -11.71 -14.27
N ALA A 297 -18.40 -12.11 -13.65
CA ALA A 297 -19.60 -11.29 -13.54
C ALA A 297 -19.68 -10.73 -12.11
N THR A 298 -19.67 -9.40 -11.99
CA THR A 298 -19.64 -8.71 -10.70
C THR A 298 -20.85 -7.82 -10.49
N GLN A 299 -21.16 -7.52 -9.23
CA GLN A 299 -22.21 -6.62 -8.78
C GLN A 299 -21.73 -5.79 -7.57
N PRO A 300 -22.25 -4.56 -7.38
CA PRO A 300 -23.18 -3.84 -8.27
C PRO A 300 -22.48 -3.21 -9.49
N LYS A 301 -21.15 -3.16 -9.50
CA LYS A 301 -20.35 -2.56 -10.57
C LYS A 301 -19.66 -3.61 -11.43
N LEU A 302 -19.42 -3.24 -12.70
CA LEU A 302 -18.58 -3.99 -13.62
C LEU A 302 -17.21 -3.34 -13.72
N TRP A 303 -16.19 -4.18 -13.98
CA TRP A 303 -14.84 -3.70 -14.26
C TRP A 303 -14.78 -3.01 -15.63
N SER A 304 -14.17 -1.84 -15.69
CA SER A 304 -13.83 -1.12 -16.92
C SER A 304 -12.70 -0.12 -16.62
N VAL A 305 -11.79 0.05 -17.58
CA VAL A 305 -10.69 1.02 -17.53
C VAL A 305 -10.55 1.68 -18.89
N ASN A 306 -10.58 3.01 -18.97
CA ASN A 306 -10.44 3.75 -20.22
C ASN A 306 -11.44 3.29 -21.31
N GLY A 307 -12.68 3.00 -20.90
CA GLY A 307 -13.73 2.42 -21.74
C GLY A 307 -13.52 0.96 -22.18
N VAL A 308 -12.42 0.32 -21.78
CA VAL A 308 -12.12 -1.09 -22.09
C VAL A 308 -12.90 -1.98 -21.14
N SER A 309 -13.78 -2.83 -21.69
CA SER A 309 -14.47 -3.86 -20.92
C SER A 309 -13.57 -5.08 -20.69
N ARG A 310 -13.90 -5.90 -19.68
CA ARG A 310 -13.16 -7.15 -19.38
C ARG A 310 -12.90 -8.01 -20.61
N ALA A 311 -13.89 -8.14 -21.50
CA ALA A 311 -13.79 -9.00 -22.68
C ALA A 311 -12.72 -8.54 -23.70
N LYS A 312 -12.33 -7.27 -23.65
CA LYS A 312 -11.30 -6.66 -24.51
C LYS A 312 -9.99 -6.38 -23.77
N ALA A 313 -9.94 -6.62 -22.46
CA ALA A 313 -8.78 -6.32 -21.63
C ALA A 313 -7.66 -7.35 -21.82
N HIS A 314 -6.44 -6.95 -21.47
CA HIS A 314 -5.31 -7.86 -21.42
C HIS A 314 -5.55 -8.91 -20.33
N LEU A 315 -5.51 -10.20 -20.68
CA LEU A 315 -5.55 -11.25 -19.67
C LEU A 315 -4.15 -11.38 -19.09
N VAL A 316 -4.00 -11.03 -17.80
CA VAL A 316 -2.72 -11.14 -17.10
C VAL A 316 -2.24 -12.59 -17.16
N SER A 317 -0.94 -12.78 -17.38
CA SER A 317 -0.33 -14.10 -17.43
C SER A 317 -0.49 -14.87 -16.11
N THR A 318 -0.13 -16.15 -16.09
CA THR A 318 -0.33 -17.00 -14.91
C THR A 318 0.97 -17.62 -14.40
N VAL A 319 1.04 -17.83 -13.08
CA VAL A 319 2.07 -18.60 -12.40
C VAL A 319 1.39 -19.71 -11.60
N GLY A 320 1.66 -20.97 -11.97
CA GLY A 320 1.06 -22.12 -11.29
C GLY A 320 -0.46 -22.18 -11.38
N GLY A 321 -1.05 -21.66 -12.47
CA GLY A 321 -2.49 -21.62 -12.69
C GLY A 321 -3.23 -20.44 -12.05
N ASN A 322 -2.55 -19.62 -11.24
CA ASN A 322 -3.10 -18.38 -10.68
C ASN A 322 -2.60 -17.16 -11.48
N PRO A 323 -3.36 -16.05 -11.50
CA PRO A 323 -2.87 -14.80 -12.09
C PRO A 323 -1.50 -14.40 -11.51
N ALA A 324 -0.58 -13.98 -12.38
CA ALA A 324 0.77 -13.55 -12.00
C ALA A 324 0.74 -12.20 -11.24
N PHE A 325 -0.23 -11.35 -11.58
CA PHE A 325 -0.52 -10.07 -10.93
C PHE A 325 -2.02 -9.95 -10.66
N GLY A 326 -2.40 -9.04 -9.76
CA GLY A 326 -3.77 -8.51 -9.73
C GLY A 326 -4.08 -7.71 -11.00
N GLY A 327 -5.36 -7.52 -11.34
CA GLY A 327 -5.74 -6.74 -12.54
C GLY A 327 -5.56 -5.24 -12.37
N THR A 328 -5.69 -4.44 -13.42
CA THR A 328 -5.70 -2.98 -13.30
C THR A 328 -6.90 -2.54 -12.46
N PRO A 329 -6.74 -1.68 -11.44
CA PRO A 329 -7.88 -1.16 -10.68
C PRO A 329 -8.89 -0.45 -11.58
N ALA A 330 -10.18 -0.78 -11.44
CA ALA A 330 -11.25 -0.18 -12.23
C ALA A 330 -11.33 1.34 -12.01
N ASP A 331 -11.68 2.10 -13.06
CA ASP A 331 -11.70 3.57 -12.99
C ASP A 331 -12.61 4.09 -11.86
N PHE A 332 -13.78 3.49 -11.66
CA PHE A 332 -14.69 3.89 -10.59
C PHE A 332 -14.09 3.68 -9.19
N ALA A 333 -13.28 2.62 -9.02
CA ALA A 333 -12.62 2.30 -7.76
C ALA A 333 -11.49 3.31 -7.48
N VAL A 334 -10.74 3.70 -8.51
CA VAL A 334 -9.74 4.77 -8.41
C VAL A 334 -10.38 6.10 -7.98
N VAL A 335 -11.51 6.48 -8.60
CA VAL A 335 -12.26 7.69 -8.21
C VAL A 335 -12.73 7.61 -6.75
N GLN A 336 -13.25 6.45 -6.31
CA GLN A 336 -13.67 6.23 -4.93
C GLN A 336 -12.50 6.35 -3.95
N ALA A 337 -11.32 5.82 -4.26
CA ALA A 337 -10.14 5.96 -3.41
C ALA A 337 -9.66 7.41 -3.31
N ILE A 338 -9.61 8.16 -4.41
CA ILE A 338 -9.27 9.60 -4.38
C ILE A 338 -10.24 10.36 -3.47
N ALA A 339 -11.55 10.13 -3.63
CA ALA A 339 -12.56 10.75 -2.78
C ALA A 339 -12.43 10.33 -1.31
N GLY A 340 -12.18 9.04 -1.04
CA GLY A 340 -12.03 8.48 0.30
C GLY A 340 -10.81 8.99 1.06
N LEU A 341 -9.69 9.24 0.35
CA LEU A 341 -8.50 9.87 0.89
C LEU A 341 -8.74 11.34 1.24
N ARG A 342 -9.35 12.10 0.33
CA ARG A 342 -9.66 13.52 0.54
C ARG A 342 -10.67 13.72 1.67
N ALA A 343 -11.67 12.86 1.77
CA ALA A 343 -12.64 12.87 2.89
C ALA A 343 -11.96 12.66 4.25
N ARG A 344 -10.81 11.98 4.28
CA ARG A 344 -9.96 11.80 5.47
C ARG A 344 -8.86 12.85 5.61
N GLY A 345 -8.95 13.95 4.86
CA GLY A 345 -8.01 15.07 4.90
C GLY A 345 -6.61 14.76 4.36
N LYS A 346 -6.45 13.69 3.56
CA LYS A 346 -5.15 13.32 2.98
C LYS A 346 -4.92 14.05 1.66
N ARG A 347 -3.70 14.54 1.46
CA ARG A 347 -3.19 14.97 0.15
C ARG A 347 -2.93 13.74 -0.72
N VAL A 348 -3.31 13.79 -1.99
CA VAL A 348 -3.20 12.65 -2.91
C VAL A 348 -2.14 12.91 -3.96
N THR A 349 -1.12 12.04 -4.02
CA THR A 349 -0.23 11.93 -5.19
C THR A 349 -0.72 10.79 -6.05
N PHE A 350 -1.15 11.06 -7.28
CA PHE A 350 -1.49 9.99 -8.21
C PHE A 350 -0.22 9.44 -8.85
N TYR A 351 -0.01 8.13 -8.72
CA TYR A 351 1.17 7.42 -9.18
C TYR A 351 0.76 6.36 -10.21
N PRO A 352 0.76 6.67 -11.52
CA PRO A 352 0.64 5.67 -12.58
C PRO A 352 1.86 4.76 -12.62
N PHE A 353 1.65 3.45 -12.66
CA PHE A 353 2.71 2.44 -12.57
C PHE A 353 2.61 1.42 -13.70
N LEU A 354 3.76 0.89 -14.15
CA LEU A 354 3.83 -0.09 -15.22
C LEU A 354 4.40 -1.42 -14.69
N LEU A 355 3.58 -2.45 -14.68
CA LEU A 355 4.02 -3.83 -14.42
C LEU A 355 4.38 -4.49 -15.74
N MET A 356 5.48 -5.23 -15.81
CA MET A 356 5.82 -5.97 -17.03
C MET A 356 5.25 -7.38 -16.97
N ASP A 357 4.26 -7.67 -17.81
CA ASP A 357 3.64 -8.99 -17.89
C ASP A 357 4.30 -9.85 -18.99
N VAL A 358 5.55 -10.21 -18.74
CA VAL A 358 6.37 -11.07 -19.62
C VAL A 358 6.57 -12.43 -18.93
N PRO A 359 5.77 -13.46 -19.25
CA PRO A 359 5.79 -14.73 -18.53
C PRO A 359 7.01 -15.58 -18.86
N ALA A 360 7.27 -16.58 -18.01
CA ALA A 360 8.25 -17.62 -18.27
C ALA A 360 7.93 -18.38 -19.57
N GLY A 361 8.98 -18.67 -20.36
CA GLY A 361 8.85 -19.37 -21.64
C GLY A 361 8.28 -18.51 -22.78
N ASN A 362 8.28 -17.18 -22.63
CA ASN A 362 7.98 -16.28 -23.74
C ASN A 362 8.98 -16.46 -24.89
N ALA A 363 8.56 -16.13 -26.12
CA ALA A 363 9.38 -16.21 -27.32
C ALA A 363 9.69 -14.81 -27.89
N LEU A 364 9.73 -13.79 -27.03
CA LEU A 364 10.02 -12.42 -27.43
C LEU A 364 11.53 -12.28 -27.70
N PRO A 365 11.97 -11.59 -28.77
CA PRO A 365 13.37 -11.23 -28.94
C PRO A 365 13.88 -10.43 -27.74
N ASP A 366 15.02 -10.81 -27.18
CA ASP A 366 15.62 -10.12 -26.04
C ASP A 366 16.43 -8.91 -26.53
N PRO A 367 16.03 -7.65 -26.20
CA PRO A 367 16.79 -6.47 -26.60
C PRO A 367 18.21 -6.46 -26.01
N TYR A 368 18.45 -7.16 -24.89
CA TYR A 368 19.75 -7.30 -24.24
C TYR A 368 20.56 -8.47 -24.82
N SER A 369 20.56 -8.59 -26.14
CA SER A 369 21.36 -9.57 -26.87
C SER A 369 21.85 -9.02 -28.20
N ASP A 370 22.97 -9.53 -28.69
CA ASP A 370 23.55 -9.12 -29.97
C ASP A 370 22.54 -9.32 -31.11
N GLY A 371 22.25 -8.24 -31.82
CA GLY A 371 21.24 -8.21 -32.88
C GLY A 371 19.80 -8.48 -32.42
N ALA A 372 19.54 -8.45 -31.10
CA ALA A 372 18.31 -8.96 -30.49
C ALA A 372 17.99 -10.40 -30.91
N ALA A 373 19.03 -11.21 -31.15
CA ALA A 373 18.91 -12.55 -31.74
C ALA A 373 18.52 -13.62 -30.71
N ALA A 374 18.76 -13.40 -29.42
CA ALA A 374 18.32 -14.32 -28.38
C ALA A 374 16.80 -14.23 -28.21
N MET A 375 16.15 -15.37 -28.03
CA MET A 375 14.71 -15.45 -27.76
C MET A 375 14.47 -15.73 -26.29
N GLY A 376 13.42 -15.11 -25.74
CA GLY A 376 13.03 -15.24 -24.35
C GLY A 376 13.57 -14.07 -23.54
N GLN A 377 12.72 -13.06 -23.36
CA GLN A 377 13.01 -11.97 -22.44
C GLN A 377 12.96 -12.45 -20.98
N PRO A 378 13.64 -11.74 -20.05
CA PRO A 378 13.55 -12.01 -18.62
C PRO A 378 12.09 -12.06 -18.14
N VAL A 379 11.85 -12.89 -17.12
CA VAL A 379 10.50 -13.14 -16.59
C VAL A 379 10.09 -12.02 -15.65
N PHE A 380 8.93 -11.40 -15.90
CA PHE A 380 8.37 -10.28 -15.12
C PHE A 380 9.42 -9.19 -14.79
N PRO A 381 10.10 -8.64 -15.82
CA PRO A 381 11.21 -7.73 -15.61
C PRO A 381 10.74 -6.41 -14.98
N TRP A 382 11.66 -5.70 -14.36
CA TRP A 382 11.42 -4.32 -13.96
C TRP A 382 11.22 -3.40 -15.19
N ARG A 383 10.28 -2.45 -15.12
CA ARG A 383 9.96 -1.51 -16.21
C ARG A 383 11.14 -0.64 -16.65
N GLY A 384 12.09 -0.36 -15.76
CA GLY A 384 13.32 0.35 -16.10
C GLY A 384 14.23 -0.39 -17.07
N ARG A 385 13.92 -1.65 -17.42
CA ARG A 385 14.59 -2.42 -18.48
C ARG A 385 13.98 -2.25 -19.87
N ILE A 386 12.91 -1.46 -20.03
CA ILE A 386 12.41 -1.16 -21.38
C ILE A 386 13.47 -0.29 -22.08
N THR A 387 13.87 -0.68 -23.29
CA THR A 387 14.97 -0.03 -24.01
C THR A 387 14.79 -0.13 -25.53
N CYS A 388 15.68 0.49 -26.31
CA CYS A 388 15.72 0.28 -27.76
C CYS A 388 16.19 -1.14 -28.08
N SER A 389 15.86 -1.64 -29.27
CA SER A 389 16.17 -3.00 -29.69
C SER A 389 16.96 -2.97 -31.00
N PRO A 390 18.18 -3.52 -31.03
CA PRO A 390 18.98 -4.02 -29.88
C PRO A 390 19.40 -2.90 -28.91
N ALA A 391 19.57 -3.23 -27.63
CA ALA A 391 19.85 -2.28 -26.55
C ALA A 391 21.27 -1.66 -26.64
N PRO A 392 21.53 -0.51 -26.02
CA PRO A 392 22.87 0.05 -25.92
C PRO A 392 23.86 -0.96 -25.31
N GLY A 393 25.08 -1.03 -25.85
CA GLY A 393 26.11 -1.98 -25.40
C GLY A 393 26.10 -3.35 -26.09
N PHE A 394 25.09 -3.64 -26.92
CA PHE A 394 25.00 -4.88 -27.70
C PHE A 394 25.28 -4.65 -29.19
N ALA A 395 25.79 -5.67 -29.87
CA ALA A 395 26.07 -5.58 -31.30
C ALA A 395 24.80 -5.27 -32.10
N GLY A 396 24.89 -4.32 -33.04
CA GLY A 396 23.74 -3.89 -33.83
C GLY A 396 22.77 -2.97 -33.08
N SER A 397 23.13 -2.45 -31.92
CA SER A 397 22.34 -1.44 -31.20
C SER A 397 21.92 -0.30 -32.12
N VAL A 398 20.66 0.14 -31.96
CA VAL A 398 20.13 1.32 -32.65
C VAL A 398 20.40 2.62 -31.89
N ASP A 399 21.00 2.58 -30.69
CA ASP A 399 21.36 3.77 -29.93
C ASP A 399 22.20 4.76 -30.76
N LYS A 400 21.99 6.05 -30.54
CA LYS A 400 22.55 7.18 -31.33
C LYS A 400 22.10 7.21 -32.79
N THR A 401 20.94 6.62 -33.12
CA THR A 401 20.38 6.66 -34.49
C THR A 401 18.92 7.14 -34.53
N GLU A 402 18.46 7.52 -35.72
CA GLU A 402 17.04 7.83 -35.96
C GLU A 402 16.10 6.65 -35.66
N ALA A 403 16.58 5.41 -35.81
CA ALA A 403 15.78 4.23 -35.48
C ALA A 403 15.46 4.14 -33.97
N ALA A 404 16.38 4.59 -33.10
CA ALA A 404 16.10 4.71 -31.67
C ALA A 404 14.99 5.74 -31.40
N ALA A 405 15.01 6.88 -32.09
CA ALA A 405 13.95 7.88 -31.98
C ALA A 405 12.59 7.31 -32.38
N ALA A 406 12.53 6.53 -33.47
CA ALA A 406 11.31 5.89 -33.94
C ALA A 406 10.76 4.87 -32.93
N GLN A 407 11.63 4.05 -32.34
CA GLN A 407 11.22 3.07 -31.31
C GLN A 407 10.73 3.75 -30.03
N VAL A 408 11.38 4.82 -29.59
CA VAL A 408 10.90 5.62 -28.44
C VAL A 408 9.56 6.29 -28.76
N ALA A 409 9.40 6.86 -29.97
CA ALA A 409 8.13 7.43 -30.39
C ALA A 409 7.00 6.40 -30.40
N ALA A 410 7.27 5.16 -30.84
CA ALA A 410 6.31 4.05 -30.79
C ALA A 410 5.91 3.67 -29.35
N PHE A 411 6.85 3.64 -28.41
CA PHE A 411 6.55 3.41 -26.99
C PHE A 411 5.60 4.46 -26.41
N PHE A 412 5.89 5.76 -26.65
CA PHE A 412 5.04 6.84 -26.17
C PHE A 412 3.68 6.84 -26.88
N GLY A 413 3.66 6.48 -28.16
CA GLY A 413 2.45 6.43 -28.96
C GLY A 413 1.97 7.81 -29.41
N SER A 414 0.85 7.82 -30.13
CA SER A 414 0.31 9.01 -30.79
C SER A 414 -0.85 9.68 -30.04
N ALA A 415 -1.23 9.16 -28.87
CA ALA A 415 -2.37 9.67 -28.10
C ALA A 415 -2.23 11.16 -27.75
N SER A 416 -3.31 11.91 -27.93
CA SER A 416 -3.43 13.33 -27.58
C SER A 416 -4.45 13.53 -26.45
N ALA A 417 -4.40 14.70 -25.81
CA ALA A 417 -5.36 15.06 -24.75
C ALA A 417 -6.82 15.08 -25.24
N ALA A 418 -7.05 15.23 -26.56
CA ALA A 418 -8.37 15.28 -27.17
C ALA A 418 -8.98 13.89 -27.47
N ASP A 419 -8.20 12.81 -27.35
CA ASP A 419 -8.65 11.44 -27.67
C ASP A 419 -9.41 10.76 -26.51
N PHE A 420 -10.00 11.56 -25.61
CA PHE A 420 -10.73 11.09 -24.44
C PHE A 420 -12.07 11.79 -24.32
N ALA A 421 -13.12 11.01 -24.11
CA ALA A 421 -14.44 11.51 -23.71
C ALA A 421 -14.62 11.38 -22.20
N VAL A 422 -15.00 12.48 -21.56
CA VAL A 422 -15.28 12.54 -20.12
C VAL A 422 -16.78 12.74 -19.89
N SER A 423 -17.39 11.89 -19.08
CA SER A 423 -18.80 11.99 -18.69
C SER A 423 -18.94 11.73 -17.18
N GLY A 424 -19.18 12.80 -16.42
CA GLY A 424 -19.10 12.73 -14.96
C GLY A 424 -17.70 12.29 -14.52
N THR A 425 -17.63 11.18 -13.78
CA THR A 425 -16.37 10.57 -13.32
C THR A 425 -15.88 9.42 -14.22
N SER A 426 -16.50 9.21 -15.39
CA SER A 426 -16.10 8.17 -16.35
C SER A 426 -15.28 8.77 -17.48
N VAL A 427 -14.20 8.08 -17.86
CA VAL A 427 -13.29 8.46 -18.95
C VAL A 427 -13.18 7.30 -19.94
N SER A 428 -13.33 7.58 -21.23
CA SER A 428 -13.23 6.56 -22.29
C SER A 428 -12.42 7.05 -23.47
N TRP A 429 -11.61 6.15 -24.03
CA TRP A 429 -10.83 6.37 -25.24
C TRP A 429 -11.72 6.60 -26.46
N THR A 430 -11.39 7.60 -27.27
CA THR A 430 -12.03 7.89 -28.56
C THR A 430 -11.06 7.89 -29.74
N GLY A 431 -9.75 7.72 -29.49
CA GLY A 431 -8.75 7.60 -30.55
C GLY A 431 -8.73 6.21 -31.22
N PRO A 432 -7.71 5.91 -32.04
CA PRO A 432 -7.59 4.65 -32.76
C PRO A 432 -7.56 3.42 -31.83
N GLU A 433 -8.26 2.33 -32.17
CA GLU A 433 -8.32 1.12 -31.31
C GLU A 433 -6.97 0.40 -31.15
N SER A 434 -6.07 0.57 -32.13
CA SER A 434 -4.73 -0.02 -32.12
C SER A 434 -3.70 0.74 -31.28
N GLU A 435 -4.03 1.96 -30.84
CA GLU A 435 -3.12 2.84 -30.10
C GLU A 435 -3.02 2.40 -28.63
N TRP A 436 -1.86 1.87 -28.24
CA TRP A 436 -1.60 1.36 -26.88
C TRP A 436 -0.26 1.87 -26.32
N GLY A 437 0.14 3.09 -26.71
CA GLY A 437 1.34 3.73 -26.19
C GLY A 437 1.17 4.32 -24.79
N PHE A 438 2.29 4.66 -24.17
CA PHE A 438 2.37 5.18 -22.80
C PHE A 438 1.54 6.45 -22.59
N ARG A 439 1.50 7.35 -23.59
CA ARG A 439 0.70 8.57 -23.52
C ARG A 439 -0.79 8.28 -23.31
N ARG A 440 -1.33 7.19 -23.88
CA ARG A 440 -2.73 6.82 -23.70
C ARG A 440 -3.05 6.51 -22.23
N MET A 441 -2.16 5.78 -21.55
CA MET A 441 -2.31 5.46 -20.13
C MET A 441 -2.24 6.73 -19.27
N ILE A 442 -1.21 7.56 -19.47
CA ILE A 442 -0.97 8.72 -18.62
C ILE A 442 -2.05 9.79 -18.81
N LEU A 443 -2.45 10.08 -20.06
CA LEU A 443 -3.50 11.06 -20.34
C LEU A 443 -4.89 10.58 -19.89
N HIS A 444 -5.16 9.28 -19.94
CA HIS A 444 -6.37 8.69 -19.32
C HIS A 444 -6.44 9.03 -17.84
N TYR A 445 -5.34 8.78 -17.12
CA TYR A 445 -5.30 9.04 -15.69
C TYR A 445 -5.30 10.52 -15.34
N ALA A 446 -4.72 11.39 -16.17
CA ALA A 446 -4.84 12.83 -16.00
C ALA A 446 -6.31 13.27 -16.07
N HIS A 447 -7.06 12.80 -17.07
CA HIS A 447 -8.51 13.05 -17.18
C HIS A 447 -9.30 12.45 -16.03
N LEU A 448 -8.97 11.22 -15.60
CA LEU A 448 -9.66 10.55 -14.50
C LEU A 448 -9.45 11.28 -13.17
N CYS A 449 -8.23 11.74 -12.91
CA CYS A 449 -7.92 12.53 -11.71
C CYS A 449 -8.65 13.88 -11.72
N ALA A 450 -8.69 14.57 -12.87
CA ALA A 450 -9.46 15.81 -13.01
C ALA A 450 -10.95 15.55 -12.76
N ALA A 451 -11.51 14.49 -13.36
CA ALA A 451 -12.90 14.09 -13.20
C ALA A 451 -13.25 13.66 -11.76
N ALA A 452 -12.28 13.12 -11.00
CA ALA A 452 -12.42 12.77 -9.58
C ALA A 452 -12.41 13.99 -8.64
N GLY A 453 -12.29 15.21 -9.17
CA GLY A 453 -12.22 16.45 -8.40
C GLY A 453 -10.79 16.93 -8.11
N GLY A 454 -9.79 16.38 -8.79
CA GLY A 454 -8.38 16.76 -8.69
C GLY A 454 -7.58 15.98 -7.64
N VAL A 455 -6.26 16.03 -7.79
CA VAL A 455 -5.24 15.46 -6.89
C VAL A 455 -4.18 16.52 -6.58
N ASP A 456 -3.46 16.39 -5.48
CA ASP A 456 -2.45 17.36 -5.06
C ASP A 456 -1.17 17.25 -5.91
N ALA A 457 -0.81 16.03 -6.33
CA ALA A 457 0.29 15.77 -7.24
C ALA A 457 -0.03 14.64 -8.23
N PHE A 458 0.61 14.64 -9.39
CA PHE A 458 0.46 13.65 -10.44
C PHE A 458 1.82 13.31 -11.04
N LEU A 459 2.16 12.02 -11.06
CA LEU A 459 3.40 11.56 -11.69
C LEU A 459 3.16 11.21 -13.16
N ILE A 460 3.99 11.73 -14.07
CA ILE A 460 3.90 11.43 -15.52
C ILE A 460 4.56 10.12 -15.93
N GLY A 461 5.21 9.44 -14.97
CA GLY A 461 5.95 8.21 -15.16
C GLY A 461 6.90 7.97 -14.00
N SER A 462 7.45 6.77 -13.95
CA SER A 462 8.41 6.38 -12.92
C SER A 462 9.40 5.35 -13.41
N GLU A 463 10.65 5.46 -12.97
CA GLU A 463 11.72 4.46 -13.15
C GLU A 463 11.83 3.93 -14.60
N LEU A 464 11.69 4.81 -15.59
CA LEU A 464 11.84 4.48 -17.01
C LEU A 464 13.31 4.58 -17.47
N ARG A 465 14.25 4.23 -16.58
CA ARG A 465 15.70 4.39 -16.74
C ARG A 465 16.21 3.96 -18.12
N GLY A 466 15.86 2.75 -18.56
CA GLY A 466 16.30 2.22 -19.84
C GLY A 466 15.81 3.04 -21.04
N LEU A 467 14.63 3.67 -20.94
CA LEU A 467 14.07 4.54 -21.98
C LEU A 467 14.68 5.94 -21.96
N THR A 468 14.81 6.54 -20.77
CA THR A 468 15.33 7.91 -20.59
C THR A 468 16.79 8.02 -21.03
N GLN A 469 17.54 6.91 -20.99
CA GLN A 469 18.93 6.83 -21.43
C GLN A 469 19.13 6.52 -22.93
N ILE A 470 18.07 6.19 -23.68
CA ILE A 470 18.16 5.99 -25.13
C ILE A 470 18.52 7.31 -25.79
N ARG A 471 19.45 7.24 -26.75
CA ARG A 471 19.89 8.39 -27.54
C ARG A 471 19.51 8.24 -29.01
N SER A 472 19.09 9.34 -29.65
CA SER A 472 18.85 9.41 -31.10
C SER A 472 20.01 10.04 -31.88
N ALA A 473 20.97 10.63 -31.18
CA ALA A 473 22.24 11.15 -31.68
C ALA A 473 23.26 11.14 -30.53
N ALA A 474 24.46 11.72 -30.68
CA ALA A 474 25.51 11.65 -29.66
C ALA A 474 25.05 12.05 -28.23
N ALA A 475 24.20 13.08 -28.10
CA ALA A 475 23.74 13.62 -26.82
C ALA A 475 22.23 13.98 -26.81
N THR A 476 21.44 13.40 -27.71
CA THR A 476 20.01 13.72 -27.84
C THR A 476 19.15 12.61 -27.27
N TYR A 477 18.33 12.92 -26.26
CA TYR A 477 17.51 11.96 -25.51
C TYR A 477 16.02 12.07 -25.87
N PRO A 478 15.51 11.28 -26.85
CA PRO A 478 14.13 11.39 -27.33
C PRO A 478 13.07 11.13 -26.25
N ALA A 479 13.32 10.23 -25.30
CA ALA A 479 12.36 9.93 -24.23
C ALA A 479 12.17 11.11 -23.28
N VAL A 480 13.25 11.84 -22.99
CA VAL A 480 13.21 13.07 -22.17
C VAL A 480 12.36 14.13 -22.88
N ALA A 481 12.56 14.33 -24.19
CA ALA A 481 11.73 15.25 -24.97
C ALA A 481 10.24 14.84 -24.97
N ALA A 482 9.95 13.54 -25.07
CA ALA A 482 8.58 13.02 -25.03
C ALA A 482 7.93 13.19 -23.64
N LEU A 483 8.68 13.01 -22.55
CA LEU A 483 8.21 13.27 -21.18
C LEU A 483 7.88 14.75 -20.96
N LYS A 484 8.69 15.68 -21.50
CA LYS A 484 8.39 17.12 -21.44
C LYS A 484 7.08 17.46 -22.15
N ALA A 485 6.88 16.91 -23.35
CA ALA A 485 5.62 17.09 -24.09
C ALA A 485 4.43 16.51 -23.31
N LEU A 486 4.59 15.32 -22.73
CA LEU A 486 3.57 14.70 -21.88
C LEU A 486 3.26 15.53 -20.63
N ALA A 487 4.26 16.13 -19.99
CA ALA A 487 4.07 17.03 -18.85
C ALA A 487 3.21 18.24 -19.21
N ALA A 488 3.45 18.85 -20.38
CA ALA A 488 2.65 19.95 -20.89
C ALA A 488 1.18 19.55 -21.16
N ASP A 489 0.96 18.37 -21.76
CA ASP A 489 -0.40 17.85 -21.99
C ASP A 489 -1.13 17.54 -20.67
N CYS A 490 -0.45 16.91 -19.71
CA CYS A 490 -0.98 16.68 -18.38
C CYS A 490 -1.31 17.99 -17.66
N ARG A 491 -0.45 19.01 -17.78
CA ARG A 491 -0.71 20.36 -17.23
C ARG A 491 -1.98 20.97 -17.82
N ALA A 492 -2.21 20.84 -19.12
CA ALA A 492 -3.40 21.35 -19.77
C ALA A 492 -4.70 20.70 -19.24
N ILE A 493 -4.63 19.42 -18.85
CA ILE A 493 -5.78 18.68 -18.29
C ILE A 493 -5.97 18.97 -16.80
N LEU A 494 -4.90 18.90 -16.00
CA LEU A 494 -4.93 18.94 -14.54
C LEU A 494 -4.94 20.37 -13.97
N GLY A 495 -4.60 21.37 -14.78
CA GLY A 495 -4.51 22.76 -14.39
C GLY A 495 -3.31 23.08 -13.48
N ALA A 496 -3.24 24.32 -13.02
CA ALA A 496 -2.12 24.82 -12.19
C ALA A 496 -2.17 24.36 -10.72
N GLY A 497 -3.31 23.84 -10.24
CA GLY A 497 -3.49 23.41 -8.86
C GLY A 497 -2.85 22.05 -8.52
N THR A 498 -2.65 21.21 -9.52
CA THR A 498 -2.04 19.88 -9.36
C THR A 498 -0.54 19.98 -9.60
N LYS A 499 0.30 19.49 -8.68
CA LYS A 499 1.74 19.41 -8.92
C LYS A 499 2.08 18.27 -9.89
N ILE A 500 3.06 18.43 -10.76
CA ILE A 500 3.45 17.42 -11.76
C ILE A 500 4.95 17.11 -11.59
N SER A 501 5.29 15.83 -11.64
CA SER A 501 6.69 15.36 -11.61
C SER A 501 6.87 14.05 -12.39
N TYR A 502 8.11 13.71 -12.68
CA TYR A 502 8.55 12.35 -13.02
C TYR A 502 9.22 11.75 -11.77
N ALA A 503 8.94 10.48 -11.44
CA ALA A 503 9.59 9.78 -10.33
C ALA A 503 10.78 8.98 -10.87
N ALA A 504 11.95 9.59 -10.93
CA ALA A 504 13.14 8.97 -11.46
C ALA A 504 13.57 7.78 -10.59
N ASP A 505 14.15 6.76 -11.21
CA ASP A 505 14.91 5.76 -10.46
C ASP A 505 16.09 6.45 -9.78
N TRP A 506 16.43 6.01 -8.57
CA TRP A 506 17.56 6.58 -7.82
C TRP A 506 18.90 6.47 -8.55
N SER A 507 19.05 5.69 -9.62
CA SER A 507 20.27 5.70 -10.45
C SER A 507 20.28 6.76 -11.54
N GLU A 508 19.17 7.45 -11.79
CA GLU A 508 19.13 8.50 -12.80
C GLU A 508 19.59 9.87 -12.24
N TYR A 509 19.68 10.03 -10.92
CA TYR A 509 19.91 11.35 -10.31
C TYR A 509 21.24 12.00 -10.71
N PHE A 510 22.30 11.20 -10.88
CA PHE A 510 23.65 11.66 -11.16
C PHE A 510 23.96 11.75 -12.68
N GLY A 511 22.93 11.55 -13.51
CA GLY A 511 23.07 11.56 -14.97
C GLY A 511 23.36 10.19 -15.56
N HIS A 512 23.48 10.15 -16.89
CA HIS A 512 23.77 8.96 -17.68
C HIS A 512 25.23 8.98 -18.08
N HIS A 513 25.95 7.92 -17.68
CA HIS A 513 27.38 7.72 -17.99
C HIS A 513 27.50 6.51 -18.92
N PRO A 514 27.51 6.71 -20.25
CA PRO A 514 27.43 5.61 -21.20
C PRO A 514 28.66 4.70 -21.14
N GLN A 515 28.43 3.39 -21.17
CA GLN A 515 29.50 2.38 -21.22
C GLN A 515 29.98 2.12 -22.65
N ASP A 516 30.15 3.17 -23.45
CA ASP A 516 30.54 3.11 -24.86
C ASP A 516 31.98 3.60 -25.11
N SER A 517 32.77 3.68 -24.04
CA SER A 517 34.15 4.18 -24.02
C SER A 517 34.31 5.67 -24.36
N SER A 518 33.23 6.46 -24.47
CA SER A 518 33.35 7.90 -24.70
C SER A 518 33.90 8.65 -23.47
N GLY A 519 33.57 8.16 -22.27
CA GLY A 519 33.87 8.87 -21.03
C GLY A 519 32.99 10.11 -20.82
N ASP A 520 31.85 10.20 -21.50
CA ASP A 520 30.90 11.31 -21.36
C ASP A 520 30.06 11.18 -20.09
N ASP A 521 29.77 12.32 -19.45
CA ASP A 521 28.81 12.45 -18.36
C ASP A 521 27.64 13.34 -18.80
N PHE A 522 26.44 12.76 -18.91
CA PHE A 522 25.25 13.47 -19.37
C PHE A 522 24.20 13.66 -18.27
N PHE A 523 23.92 14.91 -17.90
CA PHE A 523 22.76 15.28 -17.07
C PHE A 523 21.47 15.28 -17.91
N HIS A 524 21.15 14.11 -18.47
CA HIS A 524 20.11 13.94 -19.48
C HIS A 524 18.69 14.28 -18.98
N LEU A 525 18.42 14.23 -17.67
CA LEU A 525 17.14 14.61 -17.07
C LEU A 525 17.02 16.09 -16.74
N ASP A 526 18.10 16.87 -16.71
CA ASP A 526 18.05 18.31 -16.42
C ASP A 526 17.03 19.06 -17.30
N PRO A 527 16.93 18.81 -18.63
CA PRO A 527 15.94 19.48 -19.45
C PRO A 527 14.49 19.18 -19.05
N LEU A 528 14.21 18.03 -18.41
CA LEU A 528 12.91 17.67 -17.88
C LEU A 528 12.70 18.29 -16.50
N TRP A 529 13.66 18.14 -15.58
CA TRP A 529 13.55 18.73 -14.23
C TRP A 529 13.48 20.25 -14.23
N SER A 530 14.10 20.89 -15.21
CA SER A 530 14.02 22.34 -15.40
C SER A 530 12.82 22.77 -16.27
N ASP A 531 11.99 21.85 -16.76
CA ASP A 531 10.82 22.19 -17.57
C ASP A 531 9.78 22.94 -16.71
N PRO A 532 9.18 24.04 -17.19
CA PRO A 532 8.21 24.82 -16.42
C PRO A 532 6.94 24.04 -16.03
N ASN A 533 6.68 22.87 -16.61
CA ASN A 533 5.56 22.02 -16.23
C ASN A 533 5.88 21.06 -15.07
N ILE A 534 7.15 20.89 -14.70
CA ILE A 534 7.61 20.04 -13.60
C ILE A 534 7.76 20.90 -12.33
N ASP A 535 7.02 20.55 -11.27
CA ASP A 535 6.97 21.35 -10.03
C ASP A 535 7.97 20.89 -8.96
N PHE A 536 8.44 19.66 -9.05
CA PHE A 536 9.41 19.07 -8.11
C PHE A 536 10.18 17.93 -8.77
N ILE A 537 11.30 17.54 -8.16
CA ILE A 537 12.08 16.37 -8.54
C ILE A 537 11.62 15.19 -7.67
N GLY A 538 11.07 14.15 -8.29
CA GLY A 538 10.72 12.89 -7.64
C GLY A 538 11.81 11.85 -7.87
N ILE A 539 12.20 11.12 -6.82
CA ILE A 539 13.18 10.03 -6.88
C ILE A 539 12.67 8.85 -6.05
N ASP A 540 12.53 7.69 -6.68
CA ASP A 540 12.30 6.42 -5.98
C ASP A 540 13.62 5.96 -5.35
N THR A 541 13.82 6.35 -4.07
CA THR A 541 15.12 6.32 -3.38
C THR A 541 15.39 4.99 -2.70
N TYR A 542 16.28 4.19 -3.29
CA TYR A 542 16.75 2.90 -2.74
C TYR A 542 18.23 2.92 -2.35
N MET A 543 18.74 4.08 -1.95
CA MET A 543 20.13 4.23 -1.53
C MET A 543 20.39 3.40 -0.26
N PRO A 544 21.50 2.63 -0.21
CA PRO A 544 21.82 1.82 0.96
C PRO A 544 22.17 2.70 2.16
N LEU A 545 21.42 2.56 3.26
CA LEU A 545 21.71 3.25 4.52
C LEU A 545 22.82 2.56 5.34
N SER A 546 23.23 1.36 4.93
CA SER A 546 24.13 0.50 5.68
C SER A 546 24.78 -0.53 4.76
N ASP A 547 26.04 -0.87 5.02
CA ASP A 547 26.78 -1.99 4.43
C ASP A 547 27.07 -3.08 5.49
N TRP A 548 26.25 -3.11 6.55
CA TRP A 548 26.31 -4.11 7.62
C TRP A 548 26.16 -5.54 7.07
N ARG A 549 26.91 -6.48 7.65
CA ARG A 549 26.90 -7.90 7.27
C ARG A 549 26.66 -8.79 8.48
N ASP A 550 26.28 -10.03 8.23
CA ASP A 550 26.17 -11.00 9.33
C ASP A 550 27.55 -11.27 9.97
N GLY A 551 27.57 -11.43 11.29
CA GLY A 551 28.78 -11.69 12.07
C GLY A 551 29.50 -10.43 12.55
N GLY A 552 30.75 -10.58 13.00
CA GLY A 552 31.54 -9.50 13.60
C GLY A 552 32.89 -9.24 12.93
N THR A 553 33.12 -9.83 11.75
CA THR A 553 34.39 -9.77 11.02
C THR A 553 34.37 -8.80 9.84
N HIS A 554 33.23 -8.15 9.58
CA HIS A 554 33.08 -7.15 8.53
C HIS A 554 33.60 -5.78 9.01
N ILE A 555 33.92 -4.90 8.06
CA ILE A 555 34.59 -3.62 8.29
C ILE A 555 33.84 -2.77 9.32
N ASP A 556 32.51 -2.67 9.25
CA ASP A 556 31.73 -1.82 10.18
C ASP A 556 31.76 -2.33 11.63
N ALA A 557 31.66 -3.65 11.84
CA ALA A 557 31.79 -4.23 13.18
C ALA A 557 33.21 -4.08 13.71
N LEU A 558 34.23 -4.27 12.86
CA LEU A 558 35.64 -4.05 13.21
C LEU A 558 35.95 -2.57 13.47
N ALA A 559 35.19 -1.65 12.88
CA ALA A 559 35.25 -0.21 13.15
C ALA A 559 34.60 0.18 14.50
N GLY A 560 34.00 -0.77 15.22
CA GLY A 560 33.49 -0.59 16.58
C GLY A 560 31.99 -0.33 16.67
N TRP A 561 31.25 -0.39 15.55
CA TRP A 561 29.78 -0.33 15.58
C TRP A 561 29.21 -1.61 16.19
N ALA A 562 28.24 -1.48 17.09
CA ALA A 562 27.71 -2.62 17.85
C ALA A 562 26.59 -3.38 17.12
N SER A 563 25.87 -2.72 16.21
CA SER A 563 24.70 -3.28 15.55
C SER A 563 24.34 -2.50 14.29
N VAL A 564 23.68 -3.16 13.33
CA VAL A 564 22.97 -2.51 12.21
C VAL A 564 21.91 -1.51 12.67
N HIS A 565 21.40 -1.66 13.90
CA HIS A 565 20.42 -0.75 14.50
C HIS A 565 21.05 0.37 15.32
N ASP A 566 22.38 0.47 15.36
CA ASP A 566 23.04 1.57 16.05
C ASP A 566 22.67 2.89 15.35
N LEU A 567 22.08 3.81 16.12
CA LEU A 567 21.55 5.06 15.57
C LEU A 567 22.67 5.96 15.03
N GLY A 568 23.83 5.96 15.69
CA GLY A 568 24.99 6.71 15.24
C GLY A 568 25.55 6.15 13.94
N TYR A 569 25.55 4.81 13.79
CA TYR A 569 25.94 4.15 12.55
C TYR A 569 25.02 4.57 11.39
N LEU A 570 23.71 4.37 11.56
CA LEU A 570 22.73 4.70 10.51
C LEU A 570 22.78 6.20 10.16
N GLN A 571 22.87 7.08 11.15
CA GLN A 571 23.00 8.53 10.93
C GLN A 571 24.29 8.90 10.20
N SER A 572 25.42 8.24 10.50
CA SER A 572 26.69 8.50 9.82
C SER A 572 26.69 8.13 8.33
N ASN A 573 25.79 7.25 7.91
CA ASN A 573 25.59 6.88 6.51
C ASN A 573 24.55 7.77 5.81
N ILE A 574 23.92 8.73 6.51
CA ILE A 574 23.11 9.77 5.86
C ILE A 574 24.09 10.84 5.35
N ALA A 575 24.16 11.00 4.02
CA ALA A 575 25.21 11.81 3.38
C ALA A 575 26.63 11.35 3.77
N GLY A 576 26.80 10.03 3.82
CA GLY A 576 28.05 9.30 4.05
C GLY A 576 27.90 7.87 3.54
N GLY A 577 28.95 7.06 3.62
CA GLY A 577 28.89 5.65 3.22
C GLY A 577 28.88 5.43 1.71
N GLU A 578 28.16 4.38 1.26
CA GLU A 578 28.12 3.99 -0.14
C GLU A 578 27.43 5.06 -0.99
N GLY A 579 28.12 5.49 -2.03
CA GLY A 579 27.67 6.51 -2.95
C GLY A 579 27.92 7.94 -2.52
N PHE A 580 28.49 8.16 -1.34
CA PHE A 580 28.92 9.48 -0.87
C PHE A 580 30.43 9.48 -0.60
N ASP A 581 30.88 8.61 0.30
CA ASP A 581 32.29 8.48 0.68
C ASP A 581 33.05 7.48 -0.20
N TRP A 582 32.37 6.40 -0.60
CA TRP A 582 32.98 5.28 -1.31
C TRP A 582 31.97 4.54 -2.19
N PHE A 583 32.44 3.66 -3.07
CA PHE A 583 31.61 2.77 -3.89
C PHE A 583 32.28 1.40 -4.05
N TYR A 584 31.57 0.42 -4.61
CA TYR A 584 32.15 -0.85 -5.04
C TYR A 584 32.45 -0.83 -6.53
N ALA A 585 33.70 -1.09 -6.93
CA ALA A 585 34.10 -1.12 -8.33
C ALA A 585 33.66 -2.40 -9.06
N SER A 586 33.28 -3.44 -8.32
CA SER A 586 32.79 -4.70 -8.85
C SER A 586 31.94 -5.46 -7.83
N ASP A 587 31.18 -6.46 -8.27
CA ASP A 587 30.49 -7.39 -7.36
C ASP A 587 31.47 -8.21 -6.52
N ALA A 588 32.68 -8.47 -7.03
CA ALA A 588 33.74 -9.11 -6.26
C ALA A 588 34.21 -8.22 -5.11
N ASP A 589 34.38 -6.92 -5.36
CA ASP A 589 34.69 -5.94 -4.31
C ASP A 589 33.54 -5.81 -3.32
N ARG A 590 32.29 -5.80 -3.80
CA ARG A 590 31.12 -5.85 -2.91
C ARG A 590 31.14 -7.11 -2.05
N ALA A 591 31.36 -8.29 -2.62
CA ALA A 591 31.44 -9.54 -1.85
C ALA A 591 32.58 -9.50 -0.81
N ALA A 592 33.72 -8.91 -1.16
CA ALA A 592 34.90 -8.80 -0.30
C ALA A 592 34.88 -7.60 0.67
N GLN A 593 33.89 -6.71 0.58
CA GLN A 593 33.84 -5.42 1.29
C GLN A 593 35.00 -4.47 0.95
N VAL A 594 35.52 -4.53 -0.28
CA VAL A 594 36.58 -3.63 -0.74
C VAL A 594 35.94 -2.31 -1.20
N ARG A 595 35.96 -1.31 -0.31
CA ARG A 595 35.38 0.02 -0.57
C ARG A 595 36.38 0.92 -1.28
N THR A 596 36.01 1.43 -2.46
CA THR A 596 36.83 2.38 -3.23
C THR A 596 36.41 3.81 -2.88
N PRO A 597 37.33 4.68 -2.38
CA PRO A 597 37.00 6.06 -2.04
C PRO A 597 36.53 6.87 -3.26
N ILE A 598 35.54 7.74 -3.04
CA ILE A 598 35.12 8.73 -4.03
C ILE A 598 36.01 9.98 -3.86
N SER A 599 36.67 10.42 -4.93
CA SER A 599 37.49 11.62 -4.93
C SER A 599 37.29 12.43 -6.22
N ASP A 600 37.48 13.75 -6.16
CA ASP A 600 37.35 14.66 -7.32
C ASP A 600 38.39 14.44 -8.44
N GLY A 601 39.29 13.47 -8.26
CA GLY A 601 40.55 13.38 -9.01
C GLY A 601 40.68 12.21 -9.99
N GLU A 602 39.75 11.27 -10.07
CA GLU A 602 39.89 10.12 -10.97
C GLU A 602 38.68 9.93 -11.88
N ALA A 603 38.81 10.47 -13.10
CA ALA A 603 38.13 9.95 -14.28
C ALA A 603 38.67 8.54 -14.59
N GLY A 604 38.31 7.56 -13.76
CA GLY A 604 38.74 6.17 -13.87
C GLY A 604 37.72 5.31 -14.61
N SER A 605 38.09 4.81 -15.79
CA SER A 605 37.36 3.81 -16.56
C SER A 605 37.32 2.45 -15.87
N ALA A 606 36.27 2.15 -15.11
CA ALA A 606 35.91 0.76 -14.82
C ALA A 606 35.18 0.16 -16.04
N THR A 607 35.92 -0.62 -16.84
CA THR A 607 35.37 -1.50 -17.87
C THR A 607 35.28 -2.91 -17.29
N GLY A 608 34.07 -3.46 -17.13
CA GLY A 608 33.83 -4.83 -16.70
C GLY A 608 32.54 -5.38 -17.35
N PRO A 609 32.46 -6.69 -17.70
CA PRO A 609 31.41 -7.22 -18.56
C PRO A 609 30.12 -7.63 -17.81
N SER A 610 28.97 -7.30 -18.42
CA SER A 610 27.65 -7.98 -18.40
C SER A 610 26.89 -8.26 -17.07
N ASP A 611 25.92 -7.39 -16.74
CA ASP A 611 24.51 -7.53 -16.24
C ASP A 611 24.14 -8.54 -15.10
N PRO A 612 23.17 -8.23 -14.19
CA PRO A 612 22.88 -7.04 -13.35
C PRO A 612 22.69 -7.41 -11.83
N PRO A 613 22.43 -6.50 -10.85
CA PRO A 613 22.38 -5.04 -10.81
C PRO A 613 23.49 -4.47 -9.89
N ASN A 614 24.55 -3.92 -10.45
CA ASN A 614 25.46 -3.00 -9.77
C ASN A 614 26.32 -2.38 -10.84
N ASP A 615 25.94 -1.18 -11.24
CA ASP A 615 26.66 -0.39 -12.22
C ASP A 615 28.06 -0.12 -11.65
N GLY A 616 29.11 -0.70 -12.26
CA GLY A 616 30.49 -0.74 -11.77
C GLY A 616 31.25 0.60 -11.77
N LYS A 617 30.60 1.74 -11.52
CA LYS A 617 31.22 3.07 -11.32
C LYS A 617 30.44 3.87 -10.25
N PRO A 618 31.10 4.81 -9.53
CA PRO A 618 30.56 5.39 -8.31
C PRO A 618 29.27 6.17 -8.51
N TRP A 619 28.28 5.87 -7.68
CA TRP A 619 27.28 6.83 -7.23
C TRP A 619 28.03 7.96 -6.51
N VAL A 620 27.84 9.23 -6.88
CA VAL A 620 28.49 10.36 -6.19
C VAL A 620 27.42 11.36 -5.76
N PHE A 621 26.97 11.24 -4.53
CA PHE A 621 26.18 12.25 -3.84
C PHE A 621 27.17 13.32 -3.39
N ARG A 622 27.05 14.52 -3.96
CA ARG A 622 27.70 15.72 -3.45
C ARG A 622 26.71 16.83 -3.28
#